data_AF-A0A9P1D1L0-F1
#
_entry.id   AF-A0A9P1D1L0-F1
#
_cell.length_a   1.000
_cell.length_b   1.000
_cell.length_c   1.000
_cell.angle_alpha   90.00
_cell.angle_beta   90.00
_cell.angle_gamma   90.00
#
_symmetry.space_group_name_H-M   'P 1'
#
loop_
_entity.id
_entity.type
_entity.pdbx_description
1 polymer ?
#
loop_
_entity_poly.entity_id
_entity_poly.type
_entity_poly.pdbx_seq_one_letter_code
_entity_poly.pdbx_strand_id
1 'polypeptide(L)'
;PGPCGGAVRTPEIEGPYCFGMMSWLMLAVLAFFRLVEAMPTFHINLDLPPAERFHEVTARFRQDQLAILAQMKQVLKEKFAEDEVQQWVAALKAHVPEEEEFKEEIAGIAKDLAKGHASEELYDQILLFNAVYELQFTNDCSGILAADVAGTVIHGRNLDFHFLYKMPDGNEHNFPDLAFNAIFWRQGKQLLMAPSFALFNGAPEDEGGLAIWDILD
;
A
#
# COMPACT_ATOMS: atom_id res chain seq x y z
N PRO A 1 -48.21 38.52 58.91
CA PRO A 1 -46.85 38.31 59.46
C PRO A 1 -45.86 38.01 58.31
N GLY A 2 -45.07 39.01 57.89
CA GLY A 2 -43.96 38.80 56.95
C GLY A 2 -42.72 38.22 57.66
N PRO A 3 -41.51 38.40 57.10
CA PRO A 3 -41.05 38.22 55.71
C PRO A 3 -39.73 37.38 55.67
N CYS A 4 -39.04 37.36 54.51
CA CYS A 4 -37.61 37.02 54.22
C CYS A 4 -37.54 36.01 53.05
N GLY A 5 -36.96 36.27 51.88
CA GLY A 5 -35.88 37.20 51.52
C GLY A 5 -34.55 36.45 51.45
N GLY A 6 -34.15 36.00 50.26
CA GLY A 6 -32.88 35.28 50.04
C GLY A 6 -32.62 34.96 48.57
N ALA A 7 -32.21 35.96 47.79
CA ALA A 7 -31.64 35.77 46.46
C ALA A 7 -30.20 35.25 46.60
N VAL A 8 -29.92 34.08 46.05
CA VAL A 8 -28.57 33.53 45.94
C VAL A 8 -27.86 34.24 44.79
N ARG A 9 -26.82 35.02 45.09
CA ARG A 9 -25.89 35.54 44.08
C ARG A 9 -24.98 34.40 43.63
N THR A 10 -25.01 34.07 42.35
CA THR A 10 -23.89 33.38 41.69
C THR A 10 -22.76 34.38 41.46
N PRO A 11 -21.49 34.04 41.71
CA PRO A 11 -20.39 34.90 41.32
C PRO A 11 -20.18 34.83 39.81
N GLU A 12 -20.25 35.99 39.14
CA GLU A 12 -19.69 36.20 37.81
C GLU A 12 -18.17 35.97 37.89
N ILE A 13 -17.70 34.92 37.22
CA ILE A 13 -16.28 34.70 36.96
C ILE A 13 -16.00 35.29 35.58
N GLU A 14 -15.85 36.62 35.53
CA GLU A 14 -15.27 37.30 34.37
C GLU A 14 -13.74 37.31 34.52
N GLY A 15 -13.08 36.35 33.88
CA GLY A 15 -11.62 36.29 33.79
C GLY A 15 -11.16 36.49 32.34
N PRO A 16 -10.15 37.33 32.06
CA PRO A 16 -9.63 37.61 30.71
C PRO A 16 -8.84 36.45 30.08
N TYR A 17 -8.91 35.24 30.66
CA TYR A 17 -8.04 34.12 30.32
C TYR A 17 -8.60 33.17 29.24
N CYS A 18 -9.85 33.37 28.80
CA CYS A 18 -10.50 32.44 27.86
C CYS A 18 -10.01 32.60 26.41
N PHE A 19 -9.52 33.78 26.01
CA PHE A 19 -9.12 34.04 24.62
C PHE A 19 -7.73 33.51 24.27
N GLY A 20 -6.78 33.47 25.22
CA GLY A 20 -5.43 32.95 24.99
C GLY A 20 -5.39 31.43 24.88
N MET A 21 -6.18 30.73 25.69
CA MET A 21 -6.14 29.26 25.78
C MET A 21 -6.76 28.57 24.55
N MET A 22 -7.79 29.16 23.94
CA MET A 22 -8.39 28.65 22.69
C MET A 22 -7.44 28.73 21.49
N SER A 23 -6.55 29.74 21.44
CA SER A 23 -5.60 29.90 20.34
C SER A 23 -4.47 28.87 20.37
N TRP A 24 -4.02 28.46 21.56
CA TRP A 24 -3.03 27.38 21.72
C TRP A 24 -3.63 26.00 21.48
N LEU A 25 -4.90 25.79 21.84
CA LEU A 25 -5.64 24.57 21.49
C LEU A 25 -5.88 24.44 19.98
N MET A 26 -6.20 25.52 19.27
CA MET A 26 -6.30 25.49 17.81
C MET A 26 -4.94 25.25 17.12
N LEU A 27 -3.84 25.82 17.62
CA LEU A 27 -2.49 25.54 17.10
C LEU A 27 -2.06 24.10 17.40
N ALA A 28 -2.43 23.53 18.55
CA ALA A 28 -2.21 22.13 18.86
C ALA A 28 -3.04 21.21 17.96
N VAL A 29 -4.33 21.52 17.73
CA VAL A 29 -5.20 20.76 16.81
C VAL A 29 -4.71 20.86 15.36
N LEU A 30 -4.22 22.02 14.92
CA LEU A 30 -3.60 22.18 13.59
C LEU A 30 -2.25 21.44 13.47
N ALA A 31 -1.49 21.32 14.56
CA ALA A 31 -0.27 20.50 14.63
C ALA A 31 -0.57 18.99 14.76
N PHE A 32 -1.83 18.62 15.03
CA PHE A 32 -2.31 17.23 15.09
C PHE A 32 -2.94 16.75 13.79
N PHE A 33 -2.97 17.56 12.73
CA PHE A 33 -2.94 17.00 11.38
C PHE A 33 -1.56 16.41 11.20
N ARG A 34 -1.37 15.17 11.68
CA ARG A 34 -0.30 14.33 11.17
C ARG A 34 -0.44 14.39 9.66
N LEU A 35 0.64 14.79 8.99
CA LEU A 35 0.84 14.43 7.59
C LEU A 35 0.68 12.92 7.56
N VAL A 36 -0.50 12.43 7.19
CA VAL A 36 -0.63 11.11 6.59
C VAL A 36 0.31 11.21 5.41
N GLU A 37 1.47 10.57 5.51
CA GLU A 37 2.40 10.52 4.39
C GLU A 37 1.67 9.75 3.31
N ALA A 38 1.15 10.50 2.33
CA ALA A 38 0.37 9.92 1.25
C ALA A 38 1.21 8.82 0.60
N MET A 39 0.57 7.68 0.33
CA MET A 39 1.19 6.55 -0.35
C MET A 39 1.92 7.05 -1.60
N PRO A 40 3.21 6.71 -1.79
CA PRO A 40 4.00 7.27 -2.89
C PRO A 40 3.39 6.92 -4.23
N THR A 41 3.44 7.86 -5.18
CA THR A 41 2.85 7.69 -6.51
C THR A 41 3.94 7.51 -7.56
N PHE A 42 3.77 6.52 -8.43
CA PHE A 42 4.68 6.21 -9.54
C PHE A 42 3.95 6.24 -10.88
N HIS A 43 4.64 6.74 -11.89
CA HIS A 43 4.15 6.76 -13.26
C HIS A 43 4.71 5.55 -14.03
N ILE A 44 3.86 4.56 -14.28
CA ILE A 44 4.21 3.37 -15.03
C ILE A 44 3.96 3.63 -16.51
N ASN A 45 5.03 3.83 -17.28
CA ASN A 45 4.94 4.13 -18.70
C ASN A 45 4.92 2.84 -19.54
N LEU A 46 3.74 2.48 -20.07
CA LEU A 46 3.54 1.30 -20.91
C LEU A 46 4.13 1.42 -22.32
N ASP A 47 4.63 2.60 -22.72
CA ASP A 47 5.40 2.77 -23.95
C ASP A 47 6.87 2.34 -23.79
N LEU A 48 7.35 2.13 -22.54
CA LEU A 48 8.67 1.58 -22.28
C LEU A 48 8.68 0.04 -22.49
N PRO A 49 9.84 -0.55 -22.79
CA PRO A 49 10.03 -1.99 -22.72
C PRO A 49 9.54 -2.53 -21.36
N PRO A 50 8.83 -3.66 -21.30
CA PRO A 50 8.24 -4.17 -20.06
C PRO A 50 9.24 -4.28 -18.90
N ALA A 51 10.45 -4.76 -19.18
CA ALA A 51 11.53 -4.87 -18.20
C ALA A 51 12.02 -3.54 -17.58
N GLU A 52 11.61 -2.38 -18.12
CA GLU A 52 12.01 -1.06 -17.64
C GLU A 52 10.89 -0.34 -16.87
N ARG A 53 9.65 -0.83 -16.93
CA ARG A 53 8.45 -0.12 -16.44
C ARG A 53 8.42 0.12 -14.94
N PHE A 54 9.00 -0.79 -14.16
CA PHE A 54 8.99 -0.76 -12.68
C PHE A 54 10.33 -0.35 -12.07
N HIS A 55 11.23 0.25 -12.87
CA HIS A 55 12.57 0.63 -12.42
C HIS A 55 12.54 1.57 -11.20
N GLU A 56 11.74 2.63 -11.26
CA GLU A 56 11.67 3.64 -10.19
C GLU A 56 11.06 3.07 -8.89
N VAL A 57 10.02 2.23 -9.02
CA VAL A 57 9.41 1.51 -7.90
C VAL A 57 10.46 0.61 -7.23
N THR A 58 11.18 -0.17 -8.04
CA THR A 58 12.24 -1.08 -7.57
C THR A 58 13.38 -0.31 -6.92
N ALA A 59 13.75 0.85 -7.45
CA ALA A 59 14.77 1.70 -6.84
C ALA A 59 14.33 2.27 -5.48
N ARG A 60 13.08 2.71 -5.35
CA ARG A 60 12.53 3.27 -4.09
C ARG A 60 12.49 2.22 -2.98
N PHE A 61 11.96 1.05 -3.28
CA PHE A 61 11.65 0.01 -2.29
C PHE A 61 12.69 -1.08 -2.20
N ARG A 62 13.85 -0.92 -2.85
CA ARG A 62 14.85 -1.97 -3.04
C ARG A 62 15.18 -2.75 -1.75
N GLN A 63 15.38 -2.05 -0.63
CA GLN A 63 15.76 -2.70 0.63
C GLN A 63 14.61 -3.51 1.21
N ASP A 64 13.41 -2.94 1.23
CA ASP A 64 12.17 -3.62 1.64
C ASP A 64 11.89 -4.84 0.78
N GLN A 65 12.00 -4.72 -0.55
CA GLN A 65 11.82 -5.83 -1.48
C GLN A 65 12.78 -6.99 -1.19
N LEU A 66 14.06 -6.70 -0.95
CA LEU A 66 15.03 -7.76 -0.60
C LEU A 66 14.73 -8.37 0.78
N ALA A 67 14.31 -7.55 1.76
CA ALA A 67 14.00 -8.00 3.10
C ALA A 67 12.75 -8.90 3.14
N ILE A 68 11.67 -8.51 2.45
CA ILE A 68 10.44 -9.30 2.39
C ILE A 68 10.64 -10.60 1.62
N LEU A 69 11.40 -10.61 0.52
CA LEU A 69 11.73 -11.84 -0.22
C LEU A 69 12.54 -12.80 0.67
N ALA A 70 13.52 -12.29 1.43
CA ALA A 70 14.28 -13.11 2.37
C ALA A 70 13.39 -13.69 3.49
N GLN A 71 12.47 -12.89 4.03
CA GLN A 71 11.52 -13.34 5.04
C GLN A 71 10.54 -14.39 4.48
N MET A 72 10.01 -14.16 3.27
CA MET A 72 9.14 -15.12 2.59
C MET A 72 9.85 -16.44 2.32
N LYS A 73 11.10 -16.41 1.83
CA LYS A 73 11.92 -17.60 1.65
C LYS A 73 12.11 -18.37 2.95
N GLN A 74 12.35 -17.68 4.06
CA GLN A 74 12.48 -18.32 5.37
C GLN A 74 11.16 -18.97 5.82
N VAL A 75 10.03 -18.26 5.69
CA VAL A 75 8.70 -18.80 6.03
C VAL A 75 8.35 -20.04 5.21
N LEU A 76 8.65 -20.00 3.90
CA LEU A 76 8.40 -21.15 3.02
C LEU A 76 9.26 -22.35 3.42
N LYS A 77 10.55 -22.14 3.72
CA LYS A 77 11.46 -23.20 4.16
C LYS A 77 11.05 -23.82 5.50
N GLU A 78 10.43 -23.05 6.39
CA GLU A 78 9.94 -23.56 7.68
C GLU A 78 8.64 -24.36 7.55
N LYS A 79 7.81 -24.03 6.55
CA LYS A 79 6.46 -24.60 6.40
C LYS A 79 6.38 -25.73 5.38
N PHE A 80 7.24 -25.73 4.36
CA PHE A 80 7.15 -26.61 3.21
C PHE A 80 8.50 -27.24 2.88
N ALA A 81 8.45 -28.41 2.26
CA ALA A 81 9.65 -29.06 1.73
C ALA A 81 10.15 -28.29 0.49
N GLU A 82 11.46 -28.31 0.27
CA GLU A 82 12.07 -27.58 -0.84
C GLU A 82 11.54 -28.06 -2.21
N ASP A 83 11.35 -29.37 -2.37
CA ASP A 83 10.81 -29.96 -3.59
C ASP A 83 9.35 -29.56 -3.86
N GLU A 84 8.55 -29.37 -2.82
CA GLU A 84 7.18 -28.87 -2.92
C GLU A 84 7.15 -27.43 -3.45
N VAL A 85 7.97 -26.55 -2.89
CA VAL A 85 8.08 -25.15 -3.36
C VAL A 85 8.57 -25.10 -4.81
N GLN A 86 9.54 -25.94 -5.18
CA GLN A 86 10.03 -26.03 -6.56
C GLN A 86 8.95 -26.54 -7.54
N GLN A 87 8.10 -27.48 -7.11
CA GLN A 87 6.95 -27.91 -7.92
C GLN A 87 5.95 -26.78 -8.16
N TRP A 88 5.70 -25.92 -7.17
CA TRP A 88 4.84 -24.76 -7.35
C TRP A 88 5.43 -23.76 -8.34
N VAL A 89 6.73 -23.45 -8.23
CA VAL A 89 7.43 -22.58 -9.18
C VAL A 89 7.36 -23.16 -10.60
N ALA A 90 7.60 -24.46 -10.77
CA ALA A 90 7.49 -25.12 -12.06
C ALA A 90 6.05 -25.06 -12.61
N ALA A 91 5.05 -25.25 -11.76
CA ALA A 91 3.65 -25.11 -12.15
C ALA A 91 3.31 -23.68 -12.56
N LEU A 92 3.78 -22.67 -11.82
CA LEU A 92 3.61 -21.26 -12.18
C LEU A 92 4.28 -20.97 -13.53
N LYS A 93 5.54 -21.35 -13.74
CA LYS A 93 6.23 -21.16 -15.03
C LYS A 93 5.48 -21.79 -16.21
N ALA A 94 4.77 -22.91 -15.97
CA ALA A 94 4.00 -23.61 -17.00
C ALA A 94 2.61 -23.00 -17.28
N HIS A 95 2.02 -22.27 -16.31
CA HIS A 95 0.64 -21.78 -16.40
C HIS A 95 0.50 -20.25 -16.40
N VAL A 96 1.55 -19.52 -16.00
CA VAL A 96 1.61 -18.06 -16.18
C VAL A 96 1.39 -17.81 -17.68
N PRO A 97 0.45 -16.93 -18.03
CA PRO A 97 0.12 -16.66 -19.42
C PRO A 97 1.39 -16.47 -20.25
N GLU A 98 1.38 -16.88 -21.52
CA GLU A 98 2.46 -16.56 -22.47
C GLU A 98 2.56 -15.05 -22.77
N GLU A 99 1.93 -14.19 -21.96
CA GLU A 99 2.11 -12.75 -22.06
C GLU A 99 3.55 -12.40 -21.67
N GLU A 100 4.39 -12.29 -22.69
CA GLU A 100 5.81 -11.98 -22.58
C GLU A 100 6.06 -10.70 -21.76
N GLU A 101 5.16 -9.72 -21.82
CA GLU A 101 5.29 -8.48 -21.04
C GLU A 101 5.33 -8.74 -19.52
N PHE A 102 4.47 -9.63 -19.01
CA PHE A 102 4.43 -9.95 -17.58
C PHE A 102 5.74 -10.59 -17.10
N LYS A 103 6.27 -11.52 -17.89
CA LYS A 103 7.54 -12.21 -17.58
C LYS A 103 8.73 -11.24 -17.67
N GLU A 104 8.72 -10.38 -18.67
CA GLU A 104 9.75 -9.36 -18.86
C GLU A 104 9.76 -8.31 -17.74
N GLU A 105 8.59 -7.90 -17.22
CA GLU A 105 8.48 -7.02 -16.05
C GLU A 105 9.10 -7.65 -14.79
N ILE A 106 8.77 -8.91 -14.49
CA ILE A 106 9.37 -9.66 -13.37
C ILE A 106 10.89 -9.78 -13.57
N ALA A 107 11.34 -10.09 -14.79
CA ALA A 107 12.76 -10.16 -15.11
C ALA A 107 13.46 -8.80 -14.93
N GLY A 108 12.79 -7.70 -15.28
CA GLY A 108 13.24 -6.33 -15.06
C GLY A 108 13.43 -6.00 -13.58
N ILE A 109 12.41 -6.28 -12.76
CA ILE A 109 12.48 -6.12 -11.30
C ILE A 109 13.64 -6.95 -10.72
N ALA A 110 13.77 -8.22 -11.14
CA ALA A 110 14.84 -9.10 -10.70
C ALA A 110 16.23 -8.54 -11.06
N LYS A 111 16.39 -8.05 -12.29
CA LYS A 111 17.63 -7.44 -12.81
C LYS A 111 18.01 -6.20 -11.99
N ASP A 112 17.03 -5.33 -11.74
CA ASP A 112 17.24 -4.13 -10.95
C ASP A 112 17.59 -4.46 -9.51
N LEU A 113 16.87 -5.39 -8.87
CA LEU A 113 17.19 -5.94 -7.55
C LEU A 113 18.58 -6.59 -7.51
N ALA A 114 19.05 -7.20 -8.58
CA ALA A 114 20.41 -7.75 -8.65
C ALA A 114 21.48 -6.69 -8.99
N LYS A 115 21.10 -5.44 -9.30
CA LYS A 115 21.98 -4.39 -9.88
C LYS A 115 22.69 -4.88 -11.14
N GLY A 116 21.99 -5.63 -11.98
CA GLY A 116 22.56 -6.24 -13.18
C GLY A 116 22.05 -7.66 -13.37
N HIS A 117 22.92 -8.65 -13.29
CA HIS A 117 22.54 -10.02 -13.64
C HIS A 117 21.76 -10.72 -12.53
N ALA A 118 20.46 -10.94 -12.75
CA ALA A 118 19.60 -11.67 -11.83
C ALA A 118 19.84 -13.19 -11.91
N SER A 119 19.80 -13.86 -10.77
CA SER A 119 19.73 -15.33 -10.72
C SER A 119 18.32 -15.81 -11.06
N GLU A 120 18.23 -17.04 -11.59
CA GLU A 120 16.93 -17.70 -11.76
C GLU A 120 16.18 -17.82 -10.42
N GLU A 121 16.90 -18.07 -9.33
CA GLU A 121 16.33 -18.13 -7.99
C GLU A 121 15.64 -16.83 -7.56
N LEU A 122 16.19 -15.66 -7.93
CA LEU A 122 15.56 -14.37 -7.62
C LEU A 122 14.30 -14.16 -8.45
N TYR A 123 14.36 -14.50 -9.74
CA TYR A 123 13.18 -14.49 -10.61
C TYR A 123 12.08 -15.38 -10.05
N ASP A 124 12.40 -16.60 -9.64
CA ASP A 124 11.46 -17.59 -9.10
C ASP A 124 10.82 -17.12 -7.79
N GLN A 125 11.59 -16.47 -6.93
CA GLN A 125 11.07 -15.86 -5.70
C GLN A 125 10.07 -14.74 -6.01
N ILE A 126 10.33 -13.87 -6.98
CA ILE A 126 9.42 -12.78 -7.36
C ILE A 126 8.18 -13.36 -8.06
N LEU A 127 8.35 -14.37 -8.90
CA LEU A 127 7.23 -15.07 -9.54
C LEU A 127 6.30 -15.69 -8.50
N LEU A 128 6.87 -16.38 -7.51
CA LEU A 128 6.12 -16.95 -6.41
C LEU A 128 5.43 -15.85 -5.58
N PHE A 129 6.12 -14.74 -5.32
CA PHE A 129 5.54 -13.58 -4.61
C PHE A 129 4.28 -13.05 -5.31
N ASN A 130 4.28 -12.96 -6.64
CA ASN A 130 3.10 -12.55 -7.41
C ASN A 130 1.93 -13.53 -7.25
N ALA A 131 2.21 -14.82 -7.13
CA ALA A 131 1.19 -15.83 -6.89
C ALA A 131 0.63 -15.81 -5.46
N VAL A 132 1.41 -15.36 -4.46
CA VAL A 132 0.97 -15.33 -3.05
C VAL A 132 -0.27 -14.46 -2.85
N TYR A 133 -0.42 -13.37 -3.62
CA TYR A 133 -1.63 -12.56 -3.60
C TYR A 133 -2.88 -13.37 -3.99
N GLU A 134 -2.76 -14.22 -5.02
CA GLU A 134 -3.85 -15.07 -5.54
C GLU A 134 -4.15 -16.27 -4.63
N LEU A 135 -3.18 -16.71 -3.83
CA LEU A 135 -3.31 -17.84 -2.92
C LEU A 135 -4.07 -17.50 -1.63
N GLN A 136 -4.64 -16.30 -1.52
CA GLN A 136 -5.40 -15.81 -0.36
C GLN A 136 -4.62 -15.94 0.96
N PHE A 137 -3.30 -15.78 0.92
CA PHE A 137 -2.42 -16.16 2.03
C PHE A 137 -2.70 -15.34 3.30
N THR A 138 -3.15 -14.08 3.18
CA THR A 138 -3.49 -13.20 4.31
C THR A 138 -4.42 -12.04 3.89
N ASN A 139 -5.47 -12.30 3.11
CA ASN A 139 -6.24 -11.21 2.48
C ASN A 139 -7.64 -11.13 3.08
N ASP A 140 -7.81 -10.37 4.16
CA ASP A 140 -9.13 -9.85 4.50
C ASP A 140 -9.33 -8.54 3.74
N CYS A 141 -10.51 -8.35 3.15
CA CYS A 141 -10.84 -7.11 2.46
C CYS A 141 -12.29 -6.75 2.72
N SER A 142 -12.55 -5.45 2.81
CA SER A 142 -13.89 -4.90 2.94
C SER A 142 -14.06 -3.81 1.92
N GLY A 143 -15.13 -3.85 1.13
CA GLY A 143 -15.45 -2.84 0.12
C GLY A 143 -16.81 -2.20 0.42
N ILE A 144 -16.93 -0.91 0.14
CA ILE A 144 -18.16 -0.14 0.21
C ILE A 144 -18.41 0.44 -1.17
N LEU A 145 -19.57 0.11 -1.75
CA LEU A 145 -20.11 0.78 -2.94
C LEU A 145 -21.41 1.47 -2.54
N ALA A 146 -21.42 2.79 -2.61
CA ALA A 146 -22.57 3.62 -2.26
C ALA A 146 -22.91 4.57 -3.39
N ALA A 147 -24.16 5.03 -3.44
CA ALA A 147 -24.59 6.11 -4.30
C ALA A 147 -25.31 7.16 -3.46
N ASP A 148 -24.98 8.44 -3.66
CA ASP A 148 -25.67 9.53 -2.99
C ASP A 148 -27.05 9.80 -3.61
N VAL A 149 -27.80 10.74 -3.01
CA VAL A 149 -29.14 11.12 -3.49
C VAL A 149 -29.14 11.81 -4.85
N ALA A 150 -27.99 12.31 -5.31
CA ALA A 150 -27.81 12.90 -6.63
C ALA A 150 -27.39 11.86 -7.69
N GLY A 151 -27.11 10.62 -7.28
CA GLY A 151 -26.67 9.52 -8.13
C GLY A 151 -25.16 9.43 -8.31
N THR A 152 -24.36 10.17 -7.54
CA THR A 152 -22.90 10.04 -7.52
C THR A 152 -22.51 8.76 -6.80
N VAL A 153 -21.77 7.89 -7.50
CA VAL A 153 -21.26 6.63 -6.96
C VAL A 153 -19.93 6.87 -6.24
N ILE A 154 -19.81 6.35 -5.03
CA ILE A 154 -18.60 6.33 -4.22
C ILE A 154 -18.21 4.86 -4.03
N HIS A 155 -16.95 4.56 -4.32
CA HIS A 155 -16.35 3.27 -4.06
C HIS A 155 -15.18 3.49 -3.09
N GLY A 156 -15.01 2.58 -2.14
CA GLY A 156 -13.87 2.56 -1.24
C GLY A 156 -13.68 1.16 -0.70
N ARG A 157 -12.45 0.83 -0.31
CA ARG A 157 -12.14 -0.47 0.27
C ARG A 157 -11.01 -0.36 1.27
N ASN A 158 -10.90 -1.41 2.08
CA ASN A 158 -9.71 -1.74 2.82
C ASN A 158 -9.09 -3.02 2.27
N LEU A 159 -7.76 -3.09 2.31
CA LEU A 159 -6.98 -4.26 1.96
C LEU A 159 -6.05 -4.58 3.13
N ASP A 160 -6.43 -5.58 3.92
CA ASP A 160 -5.74 -5.93 5.15
C ASP A 160 -4.67 -6.98 4.88
N PHE A 161 -3.40 -6.58 5.01
CA PHE A 161 -2.26 -7.49 4.98
C PHE A 161 -1.43 -7.37 6.26
N HIS A 162 -1.09 -8.53 6.81
CA HIS A 162 -0.17 -8.62 7.94
C HIS A 162 0.96 -9.61 7.63
N PHE A 163 2.08 -9.06 7.18
CA PHE A 163 3.30 -9.81 6.93
C PHE A 163 4.51 -8.98 7.36
N LEU A 164 5.04 -9.30 8.54
CA LEU A 164 6.16 -8.60 9.15
C LEU A 164 7.49 -9.10 8.57
N TYR A 165 8.40 -8.18 8.27
CA TYR A 165 9.75 -8.48 7.83
C TYR A 165 10.76 -7.56 8.50
N LYS A 166 11.98 -8.07 8.72
CA LYS A 166 13.04 -7.33 9.40
C LYS A 166 13.96 -6.63 8.41
N MET A 167 14.15 -5.34 8.62
CA MET A 167 15.06 -4.51 7.86
C MET A 167 16.52 -4.70 8.33
N PRO A 168 17.52 -4.38 7.48
CA PRO A 168 18.94 -4.51 7.84
C PRO A 168 19.38 -3.67 9.06
N ASP A 169 18.65 -2.59 9.37
CA ASP A 169 18.87 -1.74 10.54
C ASP A 169 18.24 -2.31 11.83
N GLY A 170 17.55 -3.45 11.73
CA GLY A 170 16.88 -4.13 12.84
C GLY A 170 15.46 -3.67 13.10
N ASN A 171 14.96 -2.66 12.37
CA ASN A 171 13.56 -2.25 12.43
C ASN A 171 12.67 -3.32 11.79
N GLU A 172 11.43 -3.40 12.27
CA GLU A 172 10.41 -4.28 11.71
C GLU A 172 9.47 -3.45 10.85
N HIS A 173 9.31 -3.86 9.60
CA HIS A 173 8.37 -3.29 8.65
C HIS A 173 7.26 -4.32 8.39
N ASN A 174 6.15 -3.87 7.82
CA ASN A 174 5.00 -4.67 7.45
C ASN A 174 4.72 -4.52 5.95
N PHE A 175 3.95 -5.45 5.37
CA PHE A 175 3.55 -5.42 3.97
C PHE A 175 3.04 -4.06 3.44
N PRO A 176 2.23 -3.28 4.19
CA PRO A 176 1.80 -1.95 3.73
C PRO A 176 2.95 -0.96 3.47
N ASP A 177 4.14 -1.17 4.03
CA ASP A 177 5.31 -0.32 3.77
C ASP A 177 5.85 -0.46 2.33
N LEU A 178 5.36 -1.45 1.56
CA LEU A 178 5.63 -1.64 0.13
C LEU A 178 4.56 -1.02 -0.78
N ALA A 179 3.48 -0.48 -0.21
CA ALA A 179 2.34 0.00 -0.96
C ALA A 179 2.66 1.31 -1.71
N PHE A 180 2.12 1.43 -2.92
CA PHE A 180 2.26 2.61 -3.76
C PHE A 180 1.06 2.81 -4.70
N ASN A 181 0.83 4.04 -5.16
CA ASN A 181 -0.13 4.34 -6.22
C ASN A 181 0.55 4.23 -7.60
N ALA A 182 0.06 3.34 -8.46
CA ALA A 182 0.51 3.19 -9.83
C ALA A 182 -0.40 3.99 -10.78
N ILE A 183 0.15 4.95 -11.51
CA ILE A 183 -0.56 5.61 -12.62
C ILE A 183 0.00 5.06 -13.92
N PHE A 184 -0.83 4.36 -14.69
CA PHE A 184 -0.41 3.76 -15.96
C PHE A 184 -0.62 4.74 -17.12
N TRP A 185 0.43 4.95 -17.91
CA TRP A 185 0.43 5.83 -19.07
C TRP A 185 0.70 5.06 -20.35
N ARG A 186 0.04 5.43 -21.44
CA ARG A 186 0.34 4.94 -22.79
C ARG A 186 0.10 6.07 -23.79
N GLN A 187 1.05 6.30 -24.69
CA GLN A 187 1.02 7.37 -25.69
C GLN A 187 0.70 8.75 -25.09
N GLY A 188 1.25 9.04 -23.91
CA GLY A 188 1.02 10.30 -23.20
C GLY A 188 -0.39 10.47 -22.60
N LYS A 189 -1.21 9.41 -22.57
CA LYS A 189 -2.53 9.39 -21.93
C LYS A 189 -2.52 8.49 -20.70
N GLN A 190 -3.08 8.97 -19.59
CA GLN A 190 -3.37 8.16 -18.42
C GLN A 190 -4.48 7.15 -18.76
N LEU A 191 -4.20 5.86 -18.53
CA LEU A 191 -5.14 4.77 -18.76
C LEU A 191 -5.94 4.46 -17.49
N LEU A 192 -5.24 4.21 -16.39
CA LEU A 192 -5.81 3.89 -15.08
C LEU A 192 -4.87 4.34 -13.95
N MET A 193 -5.42 4.48 -12.76
CA MET A 193 -4.70 4.58 -11.50
C MET A 193 -5.10 3.38 -10.64
N ALA A 194 -4.16 2.78 -9.91
CA ALA A 194 -4.46 1.67 -9.02
C ALA A 194 -3.49 1.66 -7.83
N PRO A 195 -3.96 1.37 -6.61
CA PRO A 195 -3.07 0.99 -5.52
C PRO A 195 -2.40 -0.35 -5.87
N SER A 196 -1.12 -0.47 -5.57
CA SER A 196 -0.33 -1.69 -5.76
C SER A 196 0.76 -1.79 -4.69
N PHE A 197 1.58 -2.82 -4.75
CA PHE A 197 2.70 -3.03 -3.84
C PHE A 197 3.94 -3.50 -4.60
N ALA A 198 5.10 -3.08 -4.12
CA ALA A 198 6.36 -3.43 -4.75
C ALA A 198 6.53 -4.96 -4.85
N LEU A 199 7.17 -5.44 -5.94
CA LEU A 199 7.26 -6.84 -6.40
C LEU A 199 6.03 -7.39 -7.11
N PHE A 200 4.88 -6.72 -7.06
CA PHE A 200 3.68 -7.13 -7.79
C PHE A 200 3.52 -6.29 -9.05
N ASN A 201 3.42 -6.97 -10.20
CA ASN A 201 3.22 -6.31 -11.50
C ASN A 201 1.79 -6.51 -12.04
N GLY A 202 0.89 -7.10 -11.24
CA GLY A 202 -0.54 -6.99 -11.45
C GLY A 202 -1.08 -5.65 -10.95
N ALA A 203 -2.33 -5.35 -11.33
CA ALA A 203 -3.14 -4.33 -10.68
C ALA A 203 -4.23 -5.06 -9.90
N PRO A 204 -4.25 -4.97 -8.55
CA PRO A 204 -5.32 -5.59 -7.77
C PRO A 204 -6.68 -4.94 -8.05
N GLU A 205 -6.69 -3.74 -8.67
CA GLU A 205 -7.87 -2.98 -9.06
C GLU A 205 -7.66 -2.18 -10.33
N ASP A 206 -8.74 -1.98 -11.09
CA ASP A 206 -8.80 -1.05 -12.21
C ASP A 206 -9.76 0.10 -11.86
N GLU A 207 -9.22 1.29 -11.57
CA GLU A 207 -10.04 2.48 -11.48
C GLU A 207 -10.36 3.00 -12.89
N GLY A 208 -11.43 2.46 -13.48
CA GLY A 208 -12.09 2.98 -14.67
C GLY A 208 -12.75 4.36 -14.47
N GLY A 209 -12.06 5.32 -13.86
CA GLY A 209 -12.51 6.70 -13.67
C GLY A 209 -13.43 6.96 -12.48
N LEU A 210 -13.50 6.06 -11.49
CA LEU A 210 -14.26 6.23 -10.25
C LEU A 210 -13.31 6.19 -9.06
N ALA A 211 -13.08 7.37 -8.47
CA ALA A 211 -12.12 7.64 -7.41
C ALA A 211 -12.34 6.78 -6.15
N ILE A 212 -11.23 6.31 -5.55
CA ILE A 212 -11.17 5.95 -4.15
C ILE A 212 -10.45 7.08 -3.39
N TRP A 213 -11.16 7.69 -2.45
CA TRP A 213 -10.54 8.41 -1.35
C TRP A 213 -10.14 7.36 -0.32
N ASP A 214 -8.85 7.25 -0.02
CA ASP A 214 -8.37 6.57 1.19
C ASP A 214 -9.01 7.26 2.41
N ILE A 215 -10.08 6.66 2.95
CA ILE A 215 -10.57 6.99 4.29
C ILE A 215 -9.80 6.08 5.24
N LEU A 216 -8.64 6.57 5.68
CA LEU A 216 -8.12 6.24 7.00
C LEU A 216 -8.33 7.50 7.85
N ASP A 217 -9.46 7.54 8.56
CA ASP A 217 -9.75 8.51 9.63
C ASP A 217 -8.73 8.40 10.79
#